data_AF-A0A3D1SLC9-F1
#
_entry.id   AF-A0A3D1SLC9-F1
#
_cell.length_a   1.000
_cell.length_b   1.000
_cell.length_c   1.000
_cell.angle_alpha   90.00
_cell.angle_beta   90.00
_cell.angle_gamma   90.00
#
_symmetry.space_group_name_H-M   'P 1'
#
loop_
_entity.id
_entity.type
_entity.pdbx_description
1 polymer ?
#
loop_
_entity_poly.entity_id
_entity_poly.type
_entity_poly.pdbx_seq_one_letter_code
_entity_poly.pdbx_strand_id
1 'polypeptide(L)'
;MDTLKREVLSQRVRQVKPSGIRKFFDIINTMPDVISLGVGEPDFVTPVHIRQAGIRSIELGHTRYTSNFGMIELREELAAMLHRR
;
A
#
# COMPACT_ATOMS: atom_id res chain seq x y z
N MET A 1 12.48 -21.69 19.27
CA MET A 1 11.95 -21.94 17.91
C MET A 1 12.29 -20.78 16.94
N ASP A 2 13.55 -20.34 16.86
CA ASP A 2 13.90 -19.11 16.10
C ASP A 2 14.98 -19.34 15.03
N THR A 3 15.90 -20.28 15.24
CA THR A 3 17.02 -20.55 14.32
C THR A 3 16.67 -21.46 13.14
N LEU A 4 15.82 -22.47 13.34
CA LEU A 4 15.47 -23.46 12.30
C LEU A 4 14.69 -22.88 11.10
N LYS A 5 14.02 -21.73 11.23
CA LYS A 5 13.19 -21.16 10.15
C LYS A 5 13.99 -20.35 9.13
N ARG A 6 15.16 -19.81 9.49
CA ARG A 6 15.96 -18.98 8.58
C ARG A 6 16.66 -19.80 7.49
N GLU A 7 16.99 -21.06 7.79
CA GLU A 7 17.72 -21.94 6.86
C GLU A 7 16.91 -22.41 5.65
N VAL A 8 15.59 -22.24 5.66
CA VAL A 8 14.71 -22.55 4.52
C VAL A 8 14.54 -21.35 3.57
N LEU A 9 14.88 -20.14 4.02
CA LEU A 9 14.73 -18.92 3.22
C LEU A 9 15.91 -18.73 2.27
N SER A 10 15.70 -18.05 1.13
CA SER A 10 16.80 -17.73 0.20
C SER A 10 17.85 -16.83 0.85
N GLN A 11 19.11 -16.93 0.42
CA GLN A 11 20.22 -16.13 0.97
C GLN A 11 19.94 -14.63 0.88
N ARG A 12 19.34 -14.17 -0.22
CA ARG A 12 18.96 -12.76 -0.41
C ARG A 12 17.98 -12.28 0.65
N VAL A 13 16.95 -13.06 0.98
CA VAL A 13 15.96 -12.68 2.00
C VAL A 13 16.59 -12.65 3.39
N ARG A 14 17.50 -13.58 3.70
CA ARG A 14 18.21 -13.60 5.00
C ARG A 14 19.04 -12.33 5.26
N GLN A 15 19.52 -11.68 4.20
CA GLN A 15 20.32 -10.45 4.29
C GLN A 15 19.46 -9.19 4.52
N VAL A 16 18.15 -9.26 4.30
CA VAL A 16 17.26 -8.12 4.53
C VAL A 16 17.14 -7.87 6.04
N LYS A 17 17.66 -6.73 6.48
CA LYS A 17 17.57 -6.31 7.89
C LYS A 17 16.13 -5.87 8.21
N PRO A 18 15.66 -6.09 9.45
CA PRO A 18 14.38 -5.55 9.90
C PRO A 18 14.32 -4.02 9.75
N SER A 19 13.15 -3.49 9.40
CA SER A 19 12.94 -2.05 9.21
C SER A 19 13.17 -1.27 10.50
N GLY A 20 14.09 -0.30 10.47
CA GLY A 20 14.30 0.64 11.57
C GLY A 20 13.08 1.53 11.81
N ILE A 21 12.40 1.95 10.73
CA ILE A 21 11.15 2.72 10.79
C ILE A 21 10.10 1.93 11.57
N ARG A 22 9.95 0.62 11.30
CA ARG A 22 8.97 -0.20 12.03
C ARG A 22 9.29 -0.31 13.52
N LYS A 23 10.56 -0.56 13.87
CA LYS A 23 10.99 -0.61 15.29
C LYS A 23 10.69 0.68 16.03
N PHE A 24 10.91 1.82 15.37
CA PHE A 24 10.62 3.13 15.93
C PHE A 24 9.11 3.34 16.14
N PHE A 25 8.28 2.97 15.16
CA PHE A 25 6.82 3.02 15.30
C PHE A 25 6.28 2.07 16.39
N ASP A 26 6.88 0.89 16.55
CA ASP A 26 6.50 -0.05 17.62
C ASP A 26 6.73 0.57 19.01
N ILE A 27 7.78 1.39 19.18
CA ILE A 27 8.04 2.12 20.43
C ILE A 27 7.07 3.29 20.58
N ILE A 28 6.86 4.10 19.53
CA ILE A 28 5.95 5.25 19.60
C ILE A 28 4.53 4.81 20.01
N ASN A 29 4.06 3.69 19.49
CA ASN A 29 2.70 3.19 19.78
C ASN A 29 2.49 2.76 21.23
N THR A 30 3.55 2.58 22.03
CA THR A 30 3.43 2.29 23.48
C THR A 30 3.47 3.54 24.35
N MET A 31 3.76 4.70 23.76
CA MET A 31 3.91 5.96 24.48
C MET A 31 2.61 6.78 24.43
N PRO A 32 2.06 7.20 25.58
CA PRO A 32 0.97 8.18 25.59
C PRO A 32 1.49 9.56 25.17
N ASP A 33 0.59 10.38 24.61
CA ASP A 33 0.82 11.80 24.32
C ASP A 33 1.98 12.12 23.34
N VAL A 34 2.28 11.20 22.41
CA VAL A 34 3.29 11.42 21.36
C VAL A 34 2.65 11.99 20.09
N ILE A 35 3.28 13.03 19.52
CA ILE A 35 2.96 13.55 18.19
C ILE A 35 3.83 12.83 17.16
N SER A 36 3.20 12.02 16.30
CA SER A 36 3.89 11.32 15.22
C SER A 36 4.03 12.23 13.98
N LEU A 37 5.28 12.61 13.67
CA LEU A 37 5.63 13.34 12.45
C LEU A 37 6.30 12.44 11.38
N GLY A 38 6.29 11.12 11.61
CA GLY A 38 6.91 10.13 10.72
C GLY A 38 5.95 9.49 9.72
N VAL A 39 4.69 9.92 9.67
CA VAL A 39 3.66 9.34 8.81
C VAL A 39 3.96 9.67 7.34
N GLY A 40 4.05 8.64 6.50
CA GLY A 40 4.40 8.76 5.08
C GLY A 40 3.20 8.79 4.13
N GLU A 41 1.99 8.97 4.65
CA GLU A 41 0.73 9.03 3.92
C GLU A 41 -0.03 10.32 4.25
N PRO A 42 -0.93 10.79 3.36
CA PRO A 42 -1.75 11.96 3.65
C PRO A 42 -2.72 11.73 4.82
N ASP A 43 -3.04 12.80 5.54
CA ASP A 43 -3.95 12.81 6.69
C ASP A 43 -5.44 12.94 6.31
N PHE A 44 -5.72 13.27 5.04
CA PHE A 44 -7.08 13.43 4.54
C PHE A 44 -7.71 12.10 4.07
N VAL A 45 -9.03 12.02 4.22
CA VAL A 45 -9.82 10.91 3.71
C VAL A 45 -9.91 10.97 2.18
N THR A 46 -9.81 9.82 1.52
CA THR A 46 -10.03 9.70 0.07
C THR A 46 -11.32 10.43 -0.37
N PRO A 47 -11.26 11.31 -1.38
CA PRO A 47 -12.42 12.08 -1.86
C PRO A 47 -13.67 11.23 -2.09
N VAL A 48 -14.84 11.77 -1.73
CA VAL A 48 -16.14 11.06 -1.77
C VAL A 48 -16.42 10.44 -3.14
N HIS A 49 -16.19 11.18 -4.23
CA HIS A 49 -16.47 10.70 -5.59
C HIS A 49 -15.66 9.46 -5.97
N ILE A 50 -14.42 9.33 -5.46
CA ILE A 50 -13.56 8.15 -5.67
C ILE A 50 -14.12 6.96 -4.88
N ARG A 51 -14.45 7.15 -3.60
CA ARG A 51 -15.05 6.11 -2.76
C ARG A 51 -16.35 5.58 -3.36
N GLN A 52 -17.20 6.48 -3.86
CA GLN A 52 -18.44 6.13 -4.54
C GLN A 52 -18.23 5.39 -5.86
N ALA A 53 -17.18 5.71 -6.63
CA ALA A 53 -16.82 4.93 -7.82
C ALA A 53 -16.40 3.49 -7.47
N GLY A 54 -15.66 3.32 -6.38
CA GLY A 54 -15.29 2.00 -5.85
C GLY A 54 -16.52 1.18 -5.43
N ILE A 55 -17.45 1.79 -4.68
CA ILE A 55 -18.71 1.15 -4.27
C ILE A 55 -19.52 0.73 -5.50
N ARG A 56 -19.75 1.64 -6.46
CA ARG A 56 -20.47 1.32 -7.70
C ARG A 56 -19.82 0.18 -8.49
N SER A 57 -18.49 0.15 -8.55
CA SER A 57 -17.77 -0.93 -9.24
C SER A 57 -18.07 -2.30 -8.62
N ILE A 58 -18.19 -2.37 -7.29
CA ILE A 58 -18.55 -3.60 -6.57
C ILE A 58 -20.02 -3.95 -6.86
N GLU A 59 -20.93 -2.98 -6.77
CA GLU A 59 -22.37 -3.17 -7.03
C GLU A 59 -22.65 -3.68 -8.45
N LEU A 60 -21.88 -3.21 -9.44
CA LEU A 60 -21.96 -3.66 -10.84
C LEU A 60 -21.28 -5.02 -11.09
N GLY A 61 -20.70 -5.64 -10.08
CA GLY A 61 -20.07 -6.96 -10.19
C GLY A 61 -18.73 -6.95 -10.94
N HIS A 62 -18.01 -5.82 -10.98
CA HIS A 62 -16.67 -5.74 -11.57
C HIS A 62 -15.61 -6.37 -10.64
N THR A 63 -15.66 -7.69 -10.48
CA THR A 63 -14.83 -8.47 -9.54
C THR A 63 -13.96 -9.52 -10.22
N ARG A 64 -14.00 -9.58 -11.56
CA ARG A 64 -13.24 -10.55 -12.36
C ARG A 64 -11.86 -10.02 -12.72
N TYR A 65 -10.99 -10.94 -13.13
CA TYR A 65 -9.65 -10.59 -13.60
C TYR A 65 -9.70 -9.54 -14.72
N THR A 66 -8.80 -8.57 -14.62
CA THR A 66 -8.45 -7.65 -15.68
C THR A 66 -7.24 -8.17 -16.44
N SER A 67 -6.79 -7.45 -17.47
CA SER A 67 -5.47 -7.71 -18.07
C SER A 67 -4.35 -7.63 -17.02
N ASN A 68 -3.25 -8.35 -17.24
CA ASN A 68 -2.03 -8.24 -16.44
C ASN A 68 -1.46 -6.81 -16.42
N PHE A 69 -1.76 -6.01 -17.45
CA PHE A 69 -1.38 -4.60 -17.53
C PHE A 69 -2.37 -3.67 -16.80
N GLY A 70 -3.48 -4.19 -16.28
CA GLY A 70 -4.61 -3.42 -15.75
C GLY A 70 -5.67 -3.08 -16.80
N MET A 71 -6.74 -2.42 -16.35
CA MET A 71 -7.88 -1.98 -17.19
C MET A 71 -7.41 -1.01 -18.29
N ILE A 72 -7.96 -1.14 -19.50
CA ILE A 72 -7.56 -0.28 -20.63
C ILE A 72 -7.95 1.17 -20.36
N GLU A 73 -9.14 1.38 -19.81
CA GLU A 73 -9.72 2.68 -19.47
C GLU A 73 -8.82 3.44 -18.48
N LEU A 74 -8.29 2.74 -17.46
CA LEU A 74 -7.34 3.34 -16.52
C LEU A 74 -6.02 3.71 -17.19
N ARG A 75 -5.50 2.85 -18.08
CA ARG A 75 -4.24 3.10 -18.77
C ARG A 75 -4.34 4.29 -19.73
N GLU A 76 -5.45 4.41 -20.46
CA GLU A 76 -5.71 5.55 -21.35
C GLU A 76 -5.82 6.86 -20.57
N GLU A 77 -6.55 6.87 -19.44
CA GLU A 77 -6.66 8.06 -18.61
C GLU A 77 -5.33 8.47 -17.96
N LEU A 78 -4.51 7.51 -17.54
CA LEU A 78 -3.16 7.80 -17.04
C LEU A 78 -2.27 8.39 -18.14
N ALA A 79 -2.30 7.83 -19.35
CA ALA A 79 -1.52 8.34 -20.48
C ALA A 79 -1.96 9.77 -20.87
N ALA A 80 -3.27 10.02 -20.89
CA ALA A 80 -3.83 11.33 -21.15
C ALA A 80 -3.50 12.33 -20.03
N MET A 81 -3.55 11.92 -18.76
CA MET A 81 -3.13 12.74 -17.62
C MET A 81 -1.66 13.14 -17.74
N LEU A 82 -0.78 12.22 -18.12
CA LEU A 82 0.64 12.50 -18.30
C LEU A 82 0.91 13.46 -19.47
N HIS A 83 0.09 13.44 -20.53
CA HIS A 83 0.18 14.43 -21.62
C HIS A 83 -0.38 15.81 -21.27
N ARG A 84 -1.33 15.89 -20.33
CA ARG A 84 -1.89 17.16 -19.85
C ARG A 84 -0.98 17.90 -18.86
N ARG A 85 -0.02 17.18 -18.26
CA ARG A 85 0.97 17.73 -17.33
C ARG A 85 2.18 18.26 -18.07
#